data_AF-A0A4P2Q3F8-F1
#
_entry.id   AF-A0A4P2Q3F8-F1
#
_cell.length_a   1.000
_cell.length_b   1.000
_cell.length_c   1.000
_cell.angle_alpha   90.00
_cell.angle_beta   90.00
_cell.angle_gamma   90.00
#
_symmetry.space_group_name_H-M   'P 1'
#
loop_
_entity.id
_entity.type
_entity.pdbx_description
1 polymer ?
#
loop_
_entity_poly.entity_id
_entity_poly.type
_entity_poly.pdbx_seq_one_letter_code
_entity_poly.pdbx_strand_id
1 'polypeptide(L)'
;MAARMKHAALALALWTGAFAGACGSATPPPETAADQTDFDGESSPGAEETAAAKGAKPAGESASSEGAGAEGHGHDGPAKSTPVQATKLAADLKKIGINLKKIPPLEKLPLAQKKKVMPLLQRSLGLDNCQGCHAEGDMKKETRDMKIAREMWRHFVVPLRSEDGGPLFCDSCHAGDEHVLNRKDKEALQEFMDAEYVGKIALANNEDMECGTCHGDAMETKIIEKLWKIPK
;
A
#
# COMPACT_ATOMS: atom_id res chain seq x y z
N MET A 1 25.16 1.40 -48.45
CA MET A 1 26.07 2.57 -48.29
C MET A 1 25.84 3.17 -46.92
N ALA A 2 26.93 3.51 -46.24
CA ALA A 2 27.00 3.81 -44.81
C ALA A 2 27.07 5.31 -44.52
N ALA A 3 26.54 5.73 -43.36
CA ALA A 3 26.96 6.87 -42.54
C ALA A 3 26.15 6.77 -41.22
N ARG A 4 26.62 6.41 -40.02
CA ARG A 4 27.77 6.85 -39.20
C ARG A 4 27.82 8.38 -39.01
N MET A 5 27.25 8.87 -37.92
CA MET A 5 27.83 10.00 -37.18
C MET A 5 27.89 9.68 -35.68
N LYS A 6 29.12 9.81 -35.17
CA LYS A 6 29.55 9.66 -33.79
C LYS A 6 29.92 11.06 -33.30
N HIS A 7 29.39 11.48 -32.16
CA HIS A 7 29.99 12.49 -31.28
C HIS A 7 29.77 11.96 -29.86
N ALA A 8 30.78 11.46 -29.13
CA ALA A 8 31.87 12.20 -28.46
C ALA A 8 31.34 13.42 -27.69
N ALA A 9 31.75 13.77 -26.47
CA ALA A 9 32.48 13.18 -25.35
C ALA A 9 32.48 14.31 -24.27
N LEU A 10 32.84 13.98 -23.03
CA LEU A 10 33.22 14.90 -21.93
C LEU A 10 32.13 15.77 -21.28
N ALA A 11 31.88 15.52 -19.99
CA ALA A 11 32.34 16.45 -18.95
C ALA A 11 32.37 15.75 -17.57
N LEU A 12 33.59 15.64 -17.04
CA LEU A 12 33.91 15.33 -15.65
C LEU A 12 33.38 16.44 -14.72
N ALA A 13 32.80 16.08 -13.58
CA ALA A 13 32.83 16.92 -12.39
C ALA A 13 32.86 16.04 -11.13
N LEU A 14 34.09 15.80 -10.66
CA LEU A 14 34.44 15.27 -9.34
C LEU A 14 34.02 16.26 -8.26
N TRP A 15 33.16 15.87 -7.33
CA TRP A 15 33.00 16.55 -6.05
C TRP A 15 33.13 15.52 -4.91
N THR A 16 34.36 15.33 -4.44
CA THR A 16 34.70 14.70 -3.17
C THR A 16 34.63 15.75 -2.07
N GLY A 17 33.52 15.78 -1.33
CA GLY A 17 33.37 16.55 -0.11
C GLY A 17 33.61 15.67 1.11
N ALA A 18 34.78 15.81 1.74
CA ALA A 18 35.09 15.22 3.02
C ALA A 18 34.47 16.06 4.14
N PHE A 19 33.56 15.47 4.93
CA PHE A 19 33.15 16.02 6.23
C PHE A 19 33.74 15.15 7.34
N ALA A 20 34.85 15.65 7.90
CA ALA A 20 35.32 15.26 9.22
C ALA A 20 34.58 16.12 10.25
N GLY A 21 33.64 15.52 10.97
CA GLY A 21 32.95 16.10 12.12
C GLY A 21 33.26 15.27 13.36
N ALA A 22 33.93 15.90 14.31
CA ALA A 22 34.44 15.30 15.54
C ALA A 22 33.36 15.04 16.61
N CYS A 23 33.68 14.07 17.47
CA CYS A 23 33.37 13.96 18.91
C CYS A 23 31.92 14.14 19.40
N GLY A 24 31.34 13.02 19.83
CA GLY A 24 30.26 12.98 20.83
C GLY A 24 30.16 11.56 21.42
N SER A 25 30.91 11.28 22.48
CA SER A 25 30.82 10.04 23.24
C SER A 25 29.52 10.01 24.04
N ALA A 26 28.51 9.31 23.52
CA ALA A 26 27.28 9.00 24.26
C ALA A 26 27.49 7.70 25.05
N THR A 27 27.58 7.84 26.37
CA THR A 27 27.54 6.75 27.35
C THR A 27 26.23 5.96 27.20
N PRO A 28 26.26 4.62 27.05
CA PRO A 28 25.04 3.81 27.08
C PRO A 28 24.52 3.68 28.53
N PRO A 29 23.18 3.70 28.75
CA PRO A 29 22.61 3.31 30.04
C PRO A 29 22.81 1.80 30.29
N PRO A 30 22.87 1.37 31.56
CA PRO A 30 23.13 -0.02 31.93
C PRO A 30 22.01 -0.97 31.50
N GLU A 31 22.42 -2.17 31.10
CA GLU A 31 21.58 -3.33 30.86
C GLU A 31 20.91 -3.76 32.18
N THR A 32 19.59 -3.63 32.26
CA THR A 32 18.80 -4.40 33.22
C THR A 32 18.44 -5.73 32.60
N ALA A 33 19.12 -6.76 33.09
CA ALA A 33 18.77 -8.16 32.96
C ALA A 33 17.49 -8.50 33.76
N ALA A 34 16.92 -9.65 33.41
CA ALA A 34 15.83 -10.39 34.05
C ALA A 34 14.39 -9.96 33.69
N ASP A 35 13.76 -10.71 32.79
CA ASP A 35 12.86 -11.78 33.25
C ASP A 35 12.72 -12.84 32.16
N GLN A 36 13.32 -14.00 32.42
CA GLN A 36 13.06 -15.24 31.70
C GLN A 36 11.80 -15.85 32.31
N THR A 37 10.76 -16.00 31.50
CA THR A 37 9.69 -16.94 31.83
C THR A 37 9.82 -18.13 30.90
N ASP A 38 10.31 -19.21 31.49
CA ASP A 38 10.28 -20.56 30.96
C ASP A 38 8.83 -20.95 30.62
N PHE A 39 8.62 -21.43 29.40
CA PHE A 39 7.43 -22.19 29.05
C PHE A 39 7.89 -23.53 28.47
N ASP A 40 8.06 -24.49 29.38
CA ASP A 40 8.15 -25.91 29.09
C ASP A 40 6.75 -26.41 28.69
N GLY A 41 6.57 -26.65 27.40
CA GLY A 41 5.36 -27.23 26.81
C GLY A 41 5.72 -28.43 25.94
N GLU A 42 5.99 -29.55 26.60
CA GLU A 42 6.33 -30.84 26.03
C GLU A 42 5.10 -31.60 25.47
N SER A 43 5.28 -32.22 24.29
CA SER A 43 4.50 -33.33 23.68
C SER A 43 3.06 -33.04 23.20
N SER A 44 2.55 -33.59 22.09
CA SER A 44 2.84 -34.86 21.40
C SER A 44 2.27 -34.84 19.94
N PRO A 45 2.56 -35.87 19.10
CA PRO A 45 2.36 -35.85 17.66
C PRO A 45 1.00 -36.41 17.23
N GLY A 46 0.56 -36.01 16.03
CA GLY A 46 -0.57 -36.61 15.32
C GLY A 46 -0.41 -36.41 13.83
N ALA A 47 0.09 -37.45 13.17
CA ALA A 47 0.02 -37.59 11.72
C ALA A 47 -1.44 -37.79 11.30
N GLU A 48 -1.88 -37.16 10.22
CA GLU A 48 -2.68 -37.85 9.22
C GLU A 48 -2.64 -37.16 7.86
N GLU A 49 -2.51 -38.04 6.89
CA GLU A 49 -2.38 -37.94 5.45
C GLU A 49 -3.75 -37.68 4.83
N THR A 50 -3.89 -36.80 3.82
CA THR A 50 -4.53 -37.14 2.53
C THR A 50 -4.64 -35.98 1.52
N ALA A 51 -4.51 -36.42 0.26
CA ALA A 51 -5.15 -35.91 -0.96
C ALA A 51 -4.58 -34.67 -1.65
N ALA A 52 -3.69 -34.96 -2.60
CA ALA A 52 -3.47 -34.17 -3.79
C ALA A 52 -4.76 -34.05 -4.63
N ALA A 53 -5.24 -32.82 -4.83
CA ALA A 53 -6.25 -32.50 -5.83
C ALA A 53 -5.59 -31.81 -7.03
N LYS A 54 -5.58 -32.52 -8.15
CA LYS A 54 -5.17 -32.04 -9.48
C LYS A 54 -6.39 -31.34 -10.09
N GLY A 55 -6.39 -30.01 -10.09
CA GLY A 55 -7.49 -29.16 -10.60
C GLY A 55 -7.00 -28.17 -11.65
N ALA A 56 -7.79 -27.99 -12.70
CA ALA A 56 -7.42 -27.49 -14.01
C ALA A 56 -7.10 -25.99 -14.11
N LYS A 57 -6.23 -25.65 -15.08
CA LYS A 57 -5.89 -24.31 -15.55
C LYS A 57 -6.97 -23.78 -16.51
N PRO A 58 -7.68 -22.68 -16.23
CA PRO A 58 -8.41 -21.94 -17.25
C PRO A 58 -7.44 -21.02 -18.00
N ALA A 59 -7.38 -21.17 -19.31
CA ALA A 59 -6.82 -20.17 -20.21
C ALA A 59 -7.93 -19.15 -20.51
N GLY A 60 -7.82 -17.96 -19.91
CA GLY A 60 -8.68 -16.81 -20.23
C GLY A 60 -7.85 -15.76 -20.97
N GLU A 61 -8.15 -15.57 -22.24
CA GLU A 61 -7.66 -14.49 -23.10
C GLU A 61 -8.04 -13.14 -22.49
N SER A 62 -7.03 -12.37 -22.07
CA SER A 62 -7.20 -11.00 -21.57
C SER A 62 -6.91 -10.03 -22.71
N ALA A 63 -7.97 -9.44 -23.27
CA ALA A 63 -7.88 -8.44 -24.31
C ALA A 63 -7.53 -7.07 -23.67
N SER A 64 -6.33 -6.57 -23.96
CA SER A 64 -5.93 -5.19 -23.68
C SER A 64 -6.80 -4.21 -24.47
N SER A 65 -7.53 -3.36 -23.75
CA SER A 65 -8.13 -2.15 -24.30
C SER A 65 -7.32 -0.94 -23.85
N GLU A 66 -6.39 -0.49 -24.71
CA GLU A 66 -5.82 0.84 -24.66
C GLU A 66 -6.90 1.88 -25.01
N GLY A 67 -7.29 2.69 -24.02
CA GLY A 67 -8.21 3.81 -24.18
C GLY A 67 -7.63 5.06 -23.54
N ALA A 68 -7.03 5.91 -24.39
CA ALA A 68 -6.45 7.19 -24.02
C ALA A 68 -7.52 8.24 -23.65
N GLY A 69 -7.26 8.96 -22.55
CA GLY A 69 -7.53 10.38 -22.29
C GLY A 69 -8.87 11.01 -22.68
N ALA A 70 -9.61 11.47 -21.66
CA ALA A 70 -10.36 12.73 -21.73
C ALA A 70 -10.54 13.31 -20.32
N GLU A 71 -9.87 14.43 -20.05
CA GLU A 71 -10.17 15.32 -18.93
C GLU A 71 -11.52 16.00 -19.21
N GLY A 72 -12.51 15.74 -18.35
CA GLY A 72 -13.82 16.35 -18.43
C GLY A 72 -14.52 16.24 -17.08
N HIS A 73 -14.40 17.29 -16.27
CA HIS A 73 -15.21 17.48 -15.07
C HIS A 73 -16.66 17.79 -15.50
N GLY A 74 -17.48 16.74 -15.63
CA GLY A 74 -18.92 16.82 -15.80
C GLY A 74 -19.61 15.99 -14.70
N HIS A 75 -20.40 16.66 -13.86
CA HIS A 75 -21.27 16.03 -12.88
C HIS A 75 -22.43 15.25 -13.54
N ASP A 76 -22.86 14.19 -12.83
CA ASP A 76 -24.12 13.45 -12.93
C ASP A 76 -24.26 12.30 -13.94
N GLY A 77 -23.24 11.44 -14.02
CA GLY A 77 -23.45 10.00 -14.23
C GLY A 77 -23.35 9.24 -12.91
N PRO A 78 -23.93 8.03 -12.74
CA PRO A 78 -23.62 7.21 -11.56
C PRO A 78 -22.10 7.01 -11.53
N ALA A 79 -21.45 7.50 -10.46
CA ALA A 79 -20.01 7.36 -10.29
C ALA A 79 -19.64 5.91 -10.61
N LYS A 80 -18.72 5.67 -11.55
CA LYS A 80 -18.24 4.32 -11.80
C LYS A 80 -17.19 4.03 -10.73
N SER A 81 -17.20 2.84 -10.15
CA SER A 81 -16.14 2.43 -9.22
C SER A 81 -14.79 2.48 -9.92
N THR A 82 -13.72 2.82 -9.19
CA THR A 82 -12.37 3.00 -9.72
C THR A 82 -11.59 1.69 -9.78
N PRO A 83 -11.23 1.18 -10.98
CA PRO A 83 -10.41 -0.03 -11.14
C PRO A 83 -9.05 0.10 -10.45
N VAL A 84 -8.52 -1.01 -9.94
CA VAL A 84 -7.15 -1.02 -9.39
C VAL A 84 -6.13 -0.81 -10.49
N GLN A 85 -5.10 -0.02 -10.22
CA GLN A 85 -4.01 0.28 -11.15
C GLN A 85 -2.65 0.11 -10.47
N ALA A 86 -1.61 -0.12 -11.29
CA ALA A 86 -0.25 -0.05 -10.79
C ALA A 86 0.06 1.36 -10.26
N THR A 87 0.68 1.45 -9.09
CA THR A 87 1.04 2.76 -8.52
C THR A 87 2.01 3.50 -9.42
N LYS A 88 1.71 4.78 -9.67
CA LYS A 88 2.59 5.71 -10.37
C LYS A 88 3.68 6.26 -9.46
N LEU A 89 3.60 5.98 -8.15
CA LEU A 89 4.46 6.55 -7.11
C LEU A 89 5.58 5.61 -6.64
N ALA A 90 5.73 4.44 -7.26
CA ALA A 90 6.78 3.47 -6.90
C ALA A 90 8.19 4.09 -6.93
N ALA A 91 8.51 4.89 -7.94
CA ALA A 91 9.80 5.56 -8.06
C ALA A 91 10.04 6.59 -6.93
N ASP A 92 9.02 7.36 -6.58
CA ASP A 92 9.08 8.36 -5.51
C ASP A 92 9.26 7.69 -4.14
N LEU A 93 8.53 6.61 -3.86
CA LEU A 93 8.68 5.84 -2.63
C LEU A 93 10.09 5.26 -2.50
N LYS A 94 10.65 4.72 -3.59
CA LYS A 94 12.04 4.25 -3.62
C LYS A 94 13.03 5.38 -3.36
N LYS A 95 12.81 6.57 -3.93
CA LYS A 95 13.61 7.78 -3.70
C LYS A 95 13.55 8.28 -2.25
N ILE A 96 12.43 8.08 -1.57
CA ILE A 96 12.28 8.36 -0.13
C ILE A 96 13.05 7.33 0.73
N GLY A 97 13.46 6.21 0.14
CA GLY A 97 14.17 5.12 0.81
C GLY A 97 13.22 4.10 1.44
N ILE A 98 11.98 4.00 0.95
CA ILE A 98 11.04 2.96 1.37
C ILE A 98 11.33 1.67 0.60
N ASN A 99 11.49 0.57 1.32
CA ASN A 99 11.65 -0.74 0.71
C ASN A 99 10.28 -1.30 0.32
N LEU A 100 9.95 -1.27 -0.97
CA LEU A 100 8.66 -1.71 -1.51
C LEU A 100 8.38 -3.21 -1.33
N LYS A 101 9.41 -4.02 -1.05
CA LYS A 101 9.24 -5.46 -0.75
C LYS A 101 8.94 -5.71 0.73
N LYS A 102 9.34 -4.78 1.61
CA LYS A 102 9.23 -4.88 3.07
C LYS A 102 8.83 -3.53 3.63
N ILE A 103 7.63 -3.08 3.27
CA ILE A 103 7.10 -1.79 3.68
C ILE A 103 6.79 -1.88 5.19
N PRO A 104 7.41 -1.04 6.04
CA PRO A 104 7.08 -1.04 7.47
C PRO A 104 5.69 -0.41 7.69
N PRO A 105 5.06 -0.67 8.85
CA PRO A 105 3.90 0.09 9.30
C PRO A 105 4.18 1.60 9.29
N LEU A 106 3.15 2.39 8.99
CA LEU A 106 3.28 3.84 8.82
C LEU A 106 3.88 4.52 10.06
N GLU A 107 3.53 4.06 11.27
CA GLU A 107 4.03 4.59 12.55
C GLU A 107 5.51 4.31 12.75
N LYS A 108 6.03 3.23 12.18
CA LYS A 108 7.43 2.82 12.29
C LYS A 108 8.34 3.53 11.29
N LEU A 109 7.78 4.29 10.34
CA LEU A 109 8.60 5.11 9.45
C LEU A 109 9.32 6.24 10.23
N PRO A 110 10.62 6.46 9.97
CA PRO A 110 11.34 7.64 10.43
C PRO A 110 10.61 8.94 10.05
N LEU A 111 10.67 9.94 10.93
CA LEU A 111 9.98 11.22 10.72
C LEU A 111 10.34 11.89 9.38
N ALA A 112 11.60 11.80 8.96
CA ALA A 112 12.07 12.34 7.68
C ALA A 112 11.40 11.65 6.47
N GLN A 113 11.11 10.35 6.55
CA GLN A 113 10.40 9.63 5.51
C GLN A 113 8.91 9.96 5.53
N LYS A 114 8.28 9.96 6.73
CA LYS A 114 6.87 10.35 6.89
C LYS A 114 6.58 11.70 6.23
N LYS A 115 7.38 12.73 6.51
CA LYS A 115 7.21 14.06 5.91
C LYS A 115 7.22 14.07 4.37
N LYS A 116 7.93 13.14 3.73
CA LYS A 116 7.98 13.01 2.27
C LYS A 116 6.87 12.13 1.71
N VAL A 117 6.36 11.18 2.50
CA VAL A 117 5.22 10.32 2.15
C VAL A 117 3.90 11.10 2.23
N MET A 118 3.74 12.02 3.18
CA MET A 118 2.46 12.73 3.37
C MET A 118 1.94 13.44 2.10
N PRO A 119 2.76 14.19 1.33
CA PRO A 119 2.30 14.78 0.07
C PRO A 119 1.89 13.76 -1.00
N LEU A 120 2.47 12.55 -0.97
CA LEU A 120 2.09 11.47 -1.86
C LEU A 120 0.71 10.93 -1.49
N LEU A 121 0.47 10.67 -0.20
CA LEU A 121 -0.85 10.26 0.32
C LEU A 121 -1.92 11.29 -0.02
N GLN A 122 -1.62 12.57 0.23
CA GLN A 122 -2.53 13.67 -0.06
C GLN A 122 -2.92 13.68 -1.55
N ARG A 123 -1.94 13.60 -2.46
CA ARG A 123 -2.18 13.56 -3.91
C ARG A 123 -2.97 12.33 -4.34
N SER A 124 -2.64 11.16 -3.78
CA SER A 124 -3.33 9.90 -4.10
C SER A 124 -4.83 9.96 -3.78
N LEU A 125 -5.21 10.71 -2.76
CA LEU A 125 -6.59 10.87 -2.30
C LEU A 125 -7.32 12.07 -2.93
N GLY A 126 -6.64 12.89 -3.74
CA GLY A 126 -7.22 14.10 -4.31
C GLY A 126 -7.45 15.23 -3.31
N LEU A 127 -6.74 15.22 -2.17
CA LEU A 127 -6.89 16.26 -1.15
C LEU A 127 -6.07 17.49 -1.52
N ASP A 128 -6.66 18.68 -1.44
CA ASP A 128 -5.96 19.93 -1.74
C ASP A 128 -5.01 20.37 -0.62
N ASN A 129 -5.26 19.92 0.60
CA ASN A 129 -4.51 20.33 1.77
C ASN A 129 -4.43 19.21 2.83
N CYS A 130 -3.73 19.49 3.93
CA CYS A 130 -3.54 18.52 5.01
C CYS A 130 -4.75 18.40 5.95
N GLN A 131 -5.74 19.30 5.88
CA GLN A 131 -6.89 19.34 6.80
C GLN A 131 -7.88 18.20 6.55
N GLY A 132 -7.83 17.54 5.39
CA GLY A 132 -8.61 16.33 5.12
C GLY A 132 -8.24 15.14 6.02
N CYS A 133 -7.08 15.18 6.68
CA CYS A 133 -6.71 14.17 7.67
C CYS A 133 -6.24 14.77 8.99
N HIS A 134 -5.59 15.93 9.02
CA HIS A 134 -5.05 16.51 10.24
C HIS A 134 -5.96 17.58 10.83
N ALA A 135 -5.93 17.74 12.15
CA ALA A 135 -6.60 18.85 12.81
C ALA A 135 -5.89 20.18 12.48
N GLU A 136 -6.66 21.21 12.21
CA GLU A 136 -6.12 22.55 11.96
C GLU A 136 -5.33 23.06 13.17
N GLY A 137 -4.11 23.55 12.92
CA GLY A 137 -3.20 24.02 13.96
C GLY A 137 -2.52 22.94 14.81
N ASP A 138 -2.94 21.67 14.70
CA ASP A 138 -2.34 20.55 15.45
C ASP A 138 -2.22 19.28 14.60
N MET A 139 -1.09 19.14 13.91
CA MET A 139 -0.76 17.97 13.10
C MET A 139 -0.55 16.68 13.92
N LYS A 140 -0.39 16.79 15.25
CA LYS A 140 -0.16 15.64 16.13
C LYS A 140 -1.45 15.10 16.72
N LYS A 141 -2.50 15.93 16.83
CA LYS A 141 -3.81 15.50 17.28
C LYS A 141 -4.35 14.42 16.35
N GLU A 142 -4.54 13.24 16.90
CA GLU A 142 -5.08 12.11 16.16
C GLU A 142 -6.55 12.37 15.81
N THR A 143 -6.86 12.33 14.53
CA THR A 143 -8.22 12.44 13.99
C THR A 143 -8.76 11.06 13.60
N ARG A 144 -10.03 11.01 13.23
CA ARG A 144 -10.66 9.81 12.66
C ARG A 144 -9.95 9.37 11.37
N ASP A 145 -9.70 10.30 10.46
CA ASP A 145 -9.14 10.00 9.14
C ASP A 145 -7.66 9.61 9.22
N MET A 146 -6.92 10.12 10.21
CA MET A 146 -5.57 9.62 10.51
C MET A 146 -5.57 8.14 10.93
N LYS A 147 -6.58 7.71 11.69
CA LYS A 147 -6.72 6.28 12.06
C LYS A 147 -7.08 5.44 10.84
N ILE A 148 -7.99 5.92 9.99
CA ILE A 148 -8.36 5.23 8.75
C ILE A 148 -7.16 5.09 7.83
N ALA A 149 -6.40 6.16 7.58
CA ALA A 149 -5.21 6.12 6.75
C ALA A 149 -4.16 5.13 7.26
N ARG A 150 -4.06 4.99 8.58
CA ARG A 150 -3.17 4.03 9.24
C ARG A 150 -3.57 2.59 8.97
N GLU A 151 -4.84 2.28 9.14
CA GLU A 151 -5.36 0.93 8.87
C GLU A 151 -5.34 0.62 7.38
N MET A 152 -5.62 1.60 6.51
CA MET A 152 -5.46 1.46 5.06
C MET A 152 -4.02 1.10 4.69
N TRP A 153 -3.03 1.78 5.29
CA TRP A 153 -1.62 1.44 5.10
C TRP A 153 -1.31 0.03 5.56
N ARG A 154 -1.76 -0.33 6.77
CA ARG A 154 -1.49 -1.62 7.40
C ARG A 154 -2.10 -2.79 6.64
N HIS A 155 -3.34 -2.65 6.19
CA HIS A 155 -4.13 -3.74 5.62
C HIS A 155 -4.05 -3.83 4.09
N PHE A 156 -3.70 -2.73 3.40
CA PHE A 156 -3.65 -2.72 1.94
C PHE A 156 -2.25 -2.44 1.41
N VAL A 157 -1.63 -1.32 1.78
CA VAL A 157 -0.31 -0.92 1.22
C VAL A 157 0.80 -1.91 1.60
N VAL A 158 0.83 -2.34 2.87
CA VAL A 158 1.87 -3.25 3.35
C VAL A 158 1.74 -4.65 2.75
N PRO A 159 0.59 -5.35 2.87
CA PRO A 159 0.50 -6.76 2.47
C PRO A 159 0.06 -6.98 1.03
N LEU A 160 -0.55 -6.02 0.33
CA LEU A 160 -1.14 -6.30 -1.00
C LEU A 160 -0.23 -5.90 -2.15
N ARG A 161 -0.28 -6.68 -3.22
CA ARG A 161 0.45 -6.49 -4.47
C ARG A 161 -0.52 -6.58 -5.65
N SER A 162 -0.16 -5.96 -6.77
CA SER A 162 -0.86 -6.23 -8.03
C SER A 162 -0.65 -7.69 -8.44
N GLU A 163 -1.45 -8.18 -9.38
CA GLU A 163 -1.30 -9.51 -9.98
C GLU A 163 0.13 -9.78 -10.47
N ASP A 164 0.79 -8.77 -11.05
CA ASP A 164 2.20 -8.85 -11.48
C ASP A 164 3.24 -8.82 -10.33
N GLY A 165 2.79 -8.84 -9.07
CA GLY A 165 3.64 -8.72 -7.87
C GLY A 165 4.14 -7.30 -7.58
N GLY A 166 3.64 -6.30 -8.32
CA GLY A 166 3.98 -4.90 -8.14
C GLY A 166 3.45 -4.33 -6.82
N PRO A 167 4.10 -3.32 -6.22
CA PRO A 167 3.60 -2.68 -5.02
C PRO A 167 2.30 -1.93 -5.32
N LEU A 168 1.33 -2.03 -4.42
CA LEU A 168 0.18 -1.14 -4.41
C LEU A 168 0.46 0.03 -3.47
N PHE A 169 -0.11 1.18 -3.82
CA PHE A 169 -0.09 2.37 -2.98
C PHE A 169 -1.45 3.06 -3.05
N CYS A 170 -1.66 4.13 -2.29
CA CYS A 170 -2.97 4.79 -2.21
C CYS A 170 -3.53 5.19 -3.59
N ASP A 171 -2.67 5.62 -4.53
CA ASP A 171 -3.10 5.99 -5.88
C ASP A 171 -3.56 4.80 -6.72
N SER A 172 -3.17 3.56 -6.37
CA SER A 172 -3.60 2.36 -7.06
C SER A 172 -5.10 2.14 -7.02
N CYS A 173 -5.76 2.52 -5.91
CA CYS A 173 -7.21 2.38 -5.77
C CYS A 173 -7.91 3.73 -5.79
N HIS A 174 -7.29 4.77 -5.22
CA HIS A 174 -7.90 6.10 -5.13
C HIS A 174 -7.85 6.91 -6.42
N ALA A 175 -6.77 6.80 -7.19
CA ALA A 175 -6.60 7.56 -8.44
C ALA A 175 -6.93 9.08 -8.32
N GLY A 176 -6.74 9.68 -7.14
CA GLY A 176 -7.09 11.07 -6.87
C GLY A 176 -8.52 11.31 -6.37
N ASP A 177 -9.25 10.28 -5.95
CA ASP A 177 -10.59 10.38 -5.36
C ASP A 177 -10.67 9.58 -4.04
N GLU A 178 -11.15 10.20 -2.97
CA GLU A 178 -11.35 9.53 -1.68
C GLU A 178 -12.55 8.55 -1.70
N HIS A 179 -13.50 8.71 -2.65
CA HIS A 179 -14.73 7.94 -2.79
C HIS A 179 -14.72 7.04 -4.04
N VAL A 180 -13.96 5.94 -3.96
CA VAL A 180 -13.66 5.11 -5.14
C VAL A 180 -14.72 4.09 -5.52
N LEU A 181 -15.70 3.82 -4.64
CA LEU A 181 -16.70 2.78 -4.84
C LEU A 181 -18.09 3.37 -5.00
N ASN A 182 -18.78 2.97 -6.07
CA ASN A 182 -20.19 3.25 -6.21
C ASN A 182 -21.02 2.28 -5.37
N ARG A 183 -21.53 2.78 -4.25
CA ARG A 183 -22.34 2.00 -3.32
C ARG A 183 -23.85 2.11 -3.58
N LYS A 184 -24.28 2.76 -4.67
CA LYS A 184 -25.70 2.93 -5.00
C LYS A 184 -26.34 1.66 -5.55
N ASP A 185 -25.57 0.83 -6.24
CA ASP A 185 -25.99 -0.46 -6.79
C ASP A 185 -25.11 -1.56 -6.21
N LYS A 186 -25.70 -2.40 -5.34
CA LYS A 186 -24.95 -3.42 -4.61
C LYS A 186 -24.52 -4.57 -5.51
N GLU A 187 -25.34 -4.94 -6.49
CA GLU A 187 -25.06 -6.06 -7.39
C GLU A 187 -23.92 -5.68 -8.33
N ALA A 188 -24.02 -4.51 -8.97
CA ALA A 188 -22.93 -3.98 -9.79
C ALA A 188 -21.64 -3.76 -8.99
N LEU A 189 -21.74 -3.31 -7.72
CA LEU A 189 -20.57 -3.18 -6.86
C LEU A 189 -19.93 -4.54 -6.56
N GLN A 190 -20.72 -5.58 -6.31
CA GLN A 190 -20.19 -6.91 -6.01
C GLN A 190 -19.44 -7.47 -7.23
N GLU A 191 -20.04 -7.44 -8.42
CA GLU A 191 -19.39 -7.88 -9.66
C GLU A 191 -18.10 -7.10 -9.92
N PHE A 192 -18.11 -5.79 -9.67
CA PHE A 192 -16.93 -4.95 -9.77
C PHE A 192 -15.84 -5.37 -8.78
N MET A 193 -16.17 -5.58 -7.50
CA MET A 193 -15.19 -5.95 -6.47
C MET A 193 -14.54 -7.31 -6.79
N ASP A 194 -15.32 -8.27 -7.27
CA ASP A 194 -14.83 -9.59 -7.68
C ASP A 194 -13.86 -9.46 -8.88
N ALA A 195 -14.25 -8.72 -9.92
CA ALA A 195 -13.47 -8.58 -11.14
C ALA A 195 -12.21 -7.71 -10.98
N GLU A 196 -12.30 -6.62 -10.23
CA GLU A 196 -11.25 -5.59 -10.17
C GLU A 196 -10.38 -5.67 -8.93
N TYR A 197 -10.87 -6.16 -7.78
CA TYR A 197 -10.07 -6.22 -6.56
C TYR A 197 -9.72 -7.66 -6.17
N VAL A 198 -10.68 -8.59 -6.15
CA VAL A 198 -10.38 -9.99 -5.77
C VAL A 198 -9.50 -10.65 -6.83
N GLY A 199 -9.83 -10.49 -8.11
CA GLY A 199 -9.10 -11.13 -9.21
C GLY A 199 -7.72 -10.55 -9.54
N LYS A 200 -7.44 -9.28 -9.17
CA LYS A 200 -6.24 -8.54 -9.64
C LYS A 200 -5.25 -8.18 -8.54
N ILE A 201 -5.53 -8.59 -7.31
CA ILE A 201 -4.70 -8.28 -6.14
C ILE A 201 -4.27 -9.59 -5.50
N ALA A 202 -2.98 -9.66 -5.14
CA ALA A 202 -2.39 -10.80 -4.45
C ALA A 202 -1.79 -10.35 -3.11
N LEU A 203 -1.61 -11.29 -2.19
CA LEU A 203 -0.81 -11.06 -0.99
C LEU A 203 0.69 -11.06 -1.33
N ALA A 204 1.46 -10.22 -0.64
CA ALA A 204 2.90 -10.07 -0.85
C ALA A 204 3.71 -11.32 -0.48
N ASN A 205 3.13 -12.21 0.34
CA ASN A 205 3.68 -13.52 0.68
C ASN A 205 3.27 -14.61 -0.34
N ASN A 206 2.47 -14.28 -1.36
CA ASN A 206 1.89 -15.20 -2.34
C ASN A 206 0.94 -16.25 -1.73
N GLU A 207 0.37 -15.98 -0.55
CA GLU A 207 -0.76 -16.76 -0.05
C GLU A 207 -2.06 -16.37 -0.77
N ASP A 208 -3.02 -17.27 -0.77
CA ASP A 208 -4.34 -17.03 -1.34
C ASP A 208 -5.08 -15.95 -0.54
N MET A 209 -5.78 -15.07 -1.25
CA MET A 209 -6.60 -14.05 -0.61
C MET A 209 -7.95 -14.65 -0.20
N GLU A 210 -8.17 -14.79 1.10
CA GLU A 210 -9.47 -15.21 1.63
C GLU A 210 -10.43 -14.02 1.75
N CYS A 211 -11.75 -14.27 1.68
CA CYS A 211 -12.78 -13.25 1.88
C CYS A 211 -12.61 -12.47 3.20
N GLY A 212 -12.13 -13.16 4.25
CA GLY A 212 -11.83 -12.56 5.55
C GLY A 212 -10.67 -11.55 5.53
N THR A 213 -9.80 -11.61 4.53
CA THR A 213 -8.69 -10.65 4.38
C THR A 213 -9.20 -9.23 4.17
N CYS A 214 -10.28 -9.07 3.39
CA CYS A 214 -10.87 -7.76 3.10
C CYS A 214 -12.06 -7.43 4.01
N HIS A 215 -12.85 -8.42 4.40
CA HIS A 215 -14.11 -8.18 5.14
C HIS A 215 -14.07 -8.58 6.62
N GLY A 216 -12.98 -9.21 7.09
CA GLY A 216 -12.96 -9.93 8.35
C GLY A 216 -13.83 -11.19 8.33
N ASP A 217 -13.70 -12.02 9.36
CA ASP A 217 -14.36 -13.34 9.44
C ASP A 217 -15.90 -13.28 9.34
N ALA A 218 -16.50 -12.17 9.76
CA ALA A 218 -17.95 -11.97 9.78
C ALA A 218 -18.52 -11.36 8.49
N MET A 219 -17.71 -11.19 7.43
CA MET A 219 -18.10 -10.47 6.21
C MET A 219 -18.68 -9.07 6.50
N GLU A 220 -18.00 -8.33 7.37
CA GLU A 220 -18.50 -7.07 7.92
C GLU A 220 -18.41 -5.95 6.89
N THR A 221 -19.56 -5.34 6.57
CA THR A 221 -19.66 -4.26 5.58
C THR A 221 -19.23 -2.91 6.14
N LYS A 222 -19.12 -2.79 7.47
CA LYS A 222 -18.66 -1.60 8.21
C LYS A 222 -17.26 -1.81 8.77
N ILE A 223 -16.32 -2.13 7.89
CA ILE A 223 -14.91 -2.43 8.23
C ILE A 223 -14.32 -1.38 9.18
N ILE A 224 -14.53 -0.09 8.91
CA ILE A 224 -13.97 1.01 9.71
C ILE A 224 -14.49 0.97 11.15
N GLU A 225 -15.81 0.90 11.34
CA GLU A 225 -16.41 0.97 12.68
C GLU A 225 -16.30 -0.35 13.44
N LYS A 226 -16.35 -1.48 12.75
CA LYS A 226 -16.52 -2.80 13.37
C LYS A 226 -15.24 -3.61 13.40
N LEU A 227 -14.53 -3.70 12.28
CA LEU A 227 -13.26 -4.42 12.20
C LEU A 227 -12.13 -3.59 12.83
N TRP A 228 -12.02 -2.32 12.43
CA TRP A 228 -10.96 -1.42 12.91
C TRP A 228 -11.33 -0.64 14.17
N LYS A 229 -12.59 -0.71 14.61
CA LYS A 229 -13.10 -0.08 15.84
C LYS A 229 -12.90 1.43 15.86
N ILE A 230 -13.01 2.08 14.70
CA ILE A 230 -12.91 3.54 14.55
C ILE A 230 -14.34 4.11 14.53
N PRO A 231 -14.79 4.82 15.58
CA PRO A 231 -16.15 5.35 15.62
C PRO A 231 -16.38 6.39 14.52
N LYS A 232 -17.66 6.58 14.15
CA LYS A 232 -18.10 7.63 13.23
C LYS A 232 -17.99 9.01 13.87
#